data_AF-A0AAP5EEY2-F1
#
_entry.id   AF-A0AAP5EEY2-F1
#
_cell.length_a   1.000
_cell.length_b   1.000
_cell.length_c   1.000
_cell.angle_alpha   90.00
_cell.angle_beta   90.00
_cell.angle_gamma   90.00
#
_symmetry.space_group_name_H-M   'P 1'
#
loop_
_entity.id
_entity.type
_entity.pdbx_description
1 polymer ?
#
loop_
_entity_poly.entity_id
_entity_poly.type
_entity_poly.pdbx_seq_one_letter_code
_entity_poly.pdbx_strand_id
1 'polypeptide(L)'
;MPIFQRVVLRFLGCTPAVLLVACTVPGSGPPPAAIDNVRSVEIQYQYSGWSRADEVHRLQRSGGQRAFTRTSKVETAEGVETTQATVPAQRVGELVWALSAPPWPRERGMQVMARRVRPLGMLESAAPSASRNVPACTAENIRNRMFDLMKGSALRAQLDTYYTQMEWTDDYPMMRVVIRFRDAPDQVISSRSQKLQMLPWTLGDLPEVDVPSTPRSWSVPVSDALRRLLPPASLAAKRLGEENALMLGEQIKYAAQQACESELGPPRAAS
;
A
#
# COMPACT_ATOMS: atom_id res chain seq x y z
N MET A 1 14.02 -64.29 53.25
CA MET A 1 12.74 -64.69 53.89
C MET A 1 11.85 -63.45 54.00
N PRO A 2 10.50 -63.60 53.95
CA PRO A 2 9.62 -62.87 53.03
C PRO A 2 8.99 -61.59 53.67
N ILE A 3 8.00 -60.85 53.13
CA ILE A 3 6.83 -61.17 52.28
C ILE A 3 6.45 -60.01 51.32
N PHE A 4 5.97 -60.33 50.11
CA PHE A 4 5.26 -59.41 49.21
C PHE A 4 3.85 -59.08 49.73
N GLN A 5 3.40 -57.82 49.67
CA GLN A 5 2.01 -57.54 49.31
C GLN A 5 1.89 -56.36 48.33
N ARG A 6 1.29 -56.66 47.17
CA ARG A 6 0.72 -55.67 46.25
C ARG A 6 -0.65 -55.27 46.80
N VAL A 7 -0.98 -53.98 46.74
CA VAL A 7 -2.39 -53.55 46.70
C VAL A 7 -2.61 -52.88 45.35
N VAL A 8 -3.49 -53.47 44.55
CA VAL A 8 -4.01 -52.89 43.31
C VAL A 8 -5.40 -52.39 43.60
N LEU A 9 -5.66 -51.11 43.33
CA LEU A 9 -7.01 -50.58 43.19
C LEU A 9 -7.10 -49.77 41.89
N ARG A 10 -7.82 -50.34 40.93
CA ARG A 10 -8.38 -49.65 39.77
C ARG A 10 -9.90 -49.69 39.92
N PHE A 11 -10.57 -48.54 39.85
CA PHE A 11 -11.86 -48.30 39.17
C PHE A 11 -11.99 -46.75 39.18
N LEU A 12 -11.83 -46.07 38.04
CA LEU A 12 -12.89 -45.75 37.08
C LEU A 12 -14.03 -44.93 37.71
N GLY A 13 -14.03 -43.61 37.46
CA GLY A 13 -15.07 -42.69 37.91
C GLY A 13 -14.87 -41.27 37.39
N CYS A 14 -15.57 -40.94 36.31
CA CYS A 14 -15.96 -39.61 35.82
C CYS A 14 -14.96 -38.42 35.90
N THR A 15 -14.56 -37.98 34.70
CA THR A 15 -14.22 -36.60 34.33
C THR A 15 -15.12 -35.54 34.99
N PRO A 16 -14.59 -34.35 35.29
CA PRO A 16 -14.51 -33.33 34.23
C PRO A 16 -13.08 -33.11 33.77
N ALA A 17 -12.82 -33.47 32.51
CA ALA A 17 -11.70 -32.89 31.79
C ALA A 17 -12.03 -31.40 31.62
N VAL A 18 -11.33 -30.53 32.36
CA VAL A 18 -11.29 -29.11 32.03
C VAL A 18 -10.52 -29.00 30.71
N LEU A 19 -11.27 -29.14 29.62
CA LEU A 19 -10.84 -28.71 28.30
C LEU A 19 -10.60 -27.21 28.40
N LEU A 20 -9.34 -26.85 28.67
CA LEU A 20 -8.78 -25.58 28.25
C LEU A 20 -8.89 -25.57 26.72
N VAL A 21 -10.06 -25.13 26.24
CA VAL A 21 -10.24 -24.61 24.89
C VAL A 21 -9.30 -23.42 24.82
N ALA A 22 -8.07 -23.69 24.42
CA ALA A 22 -7.14 -22.65 24.02
C ALA A 22 -7.82 -21.93 22.87
N CYS A 23 -8.33 -20.72 23.15
CA CYS A 23 -8.89 -19.86 22.13
C CYS A 23 -7.80 -19.61 21.09
N THR A 24 -7.86 -20.36 19.98
CA THR A 24 -7.05 -20.10 18.81
C THR A 24 -7.52 -18.78 18.24
N VAL A 25 -6.89 -17.69 18.70
CA VAL A 25 -7.04 -16.37 18.12
C VAL A 25 -6.76 -16.52 16.62
N PRO A 26 -7.70 -16.19 15.72
CA PRO A 26 -7.47 -16.23 14.28
C PRO A 26 -6.57 -15.04 13.88
N GLY A 27 -5.30 -15.13 14.26
CA GLY A 27 -4.25 -14.12 14.04
C GLY A 27 -3.04 -14.67 13.30
N SER A 28 -3.05 -15.96 12.94
CA SER A 28 -2.05 -16.56 12.06
C SER A 28 -2.27 -16.08 10.62
N GLY A 29 -1.55 -15.03 10.24
CA GLY A 29 -1.19 -14.83 8.83
C GLY A 29 -0.48 -16.08 8.28
N PRO A 30 -0.35 -16.23 6.96
CA PRO A 30 0.35 -17.37 6.38
C PRO A 30 1.78 -17.44 6.98
N PRO A 31 2.27 -18.65 7.31
CA PRO A 31 3.59 -18.77 7.93
C PRO A 31 4.63 -18.07 7.06
N PRO A 32 5.62 -17.37 7.66
CA PRO A 32 6.61 -16.62 6.89
C PRO A 32 7.35 -17.57 5.97
N ALA A 33 7.02 -17.51 4.68
CA ALA A 33 7.59 -18.41 3.70
C ALA A 33 9.10 -18.16 3.64
N ALA A 34 9.88 -19.20 3.87
CA ALA A 34 11.33 -19.11 3.81
C ALA A 34 11.74 -18.57 2.44
N ILE A 35 12.64 -17.59 2.40
CA ILE A 35 13.08 -16.97 1.15
C ILE A 35 13.69 -17.97 0.16
N ASP A 36 14.21 -19.09 0.65
CA ASP A 36 14.74 -20.20 -0.16
C ASP A 36 13.66 -21.01 -0.89
N ASN A 37 12.40 -20.91 -0.43
CA ASN A 37 11.25 -21.49 -1.11
C ASN A 37 10.72 -20.57 -2.22
N VAL A 38 11.15 -19.30 -2.31
CA VAL A 38 10.73 -18.39 -3.39
C VAL A 38 11.39 -18.83 -4.70
N ARG A 39 10.59 -19.28 -5.66
CA ARG A 39 10.99 -19.63 -7.01
C ARG A 39 11.13 -18.39 -7.89
N SER A 40 10.13 -17.50 -7.86
CA SER A 40 10.17 -16.23 -8.59
C SER A 40 9.21 -15.20 -8.01
N VAL A 41 9.46 -13.92 -8.34
CA VAL A 41 8.50 -12.83 -8.18
C VAL A 41 8.27 -12.21 -9.54
N GLU A 42 7.01 -12.03 -9.94
CA GLU A 42 6.63 -11.32 -11.15
C GLU A 42 5.78 -10.12 -10.76
N ILE A 43 6.23 -8.92 -11.13
CA ILE A 43 5.50 -7.66 -10.97
C ILE A 43 5.10 -7.19 -12.37
N GLN A 44 3.81 -7.03 -12.58
CA GLN A 44 3.23 -6.45 -13.79
C GLN A 44 2.64 -5.09 -13.39
N TYR A 45 2.99 -4.04 -14.13
CA TYR A 45 2.41 -2.71 -13.95
C TYR A 45 1.94 -2.19 -15.30
N GLN A 46 0.67 -1.83 -15.38
CA GLN A 46 0.07 -1.19 -16.52
C GLN A 46 -0.43 0.19 -16.10
N TYR A 47 -0.33 1.15 -17.02
CA TYR A 47 -0.85 2.49 -16.83
C TYR A 47 -1.44 3.00 -18.14
N SER A 48 -2.62 3.62 -18.04
CA SER A 48 -3.28 4.37 -19.10
C SER A 48 -3.75 5.72 -18.55
N GLY A 49 -3.71 6.77 -19.36
CA GLY A 49 -3.94 8.15 -18.94
C GLY A 49 -3.34 9.12 -19.93
N TRP A 50 -2.73 10.21 -19.45
CA TRP A 50 -1.92 11.13 -20.27
C TRP A 50 -0.68 10.48 -20.91
N SER A 51 -0.28 9.29 -20.45
CA SER A 51 0.69 8.43 -21.10
C SER A 51 0.29 6.97 -20.92
N ARG A 52 1.04 6.06 -21.55
CA ARG A 52 0.90 4.62 -21.38
C ARG A 52 2.18 4.03 -20.76
N ALA A 53 2.03 2.95 -20.02
CA ALA A 53 3.13 2.06 -19.63
C ALA A 53 2.66 0.61 -19.59
N ASP A 54 3.51 -0.31 -20.03
CA ASP A 54 3.43 -1.74 -19.69
C ASP A 54 4.83 -2.17 -19.21
N GLU A 55 4.96 -2.46 -17.91
CA GLU A 55 6.20 -2.86 -17.26
C GLU A 55 6.06 -4.26 -16.65
N VAL A 56 6.92 -5.19 -17.06
CA VAL A 56 6.97 -6.57 -16.53
C VAL A 56 8.35 -6.84 -15.93
N HIS A 57 8.41 -6.96 -14.60
CA HIS A 57 9.64 -7.25 -13.86
C HIS A 57 9.59 -8.67 -13.29
N ARG A 58 10.49 -9.54 -13.76
CA ARG A 58 10.62 -10.93 -13.31
C ARG A 58 11.91 -11.10 -12.52
N LEU A 59 11.78 -11.41 -11.24
CA LEU A 59 12.87 -11.79 -10.35
C LEU A 59 12.91 -13.31 -10.26
N GLN A 60 14.06 -13.92 -10.61
CA GLN A 60 14.27 -15.36 -10.56
C GLN A 60 15.61 -15.67 -9.89
N ARG A 61 15.70 -16.75 -9.10
CA ARG A 61 17.01 -17.27 -8.69
C ARG A 61 17.63 -18.03 -9.85
N SER A 62 18.84 -17.62 -10.25
CA SER A 62 19.76 -18.42 -11.03
C SER A 62 20.28 -19.60 -10.19
N GLY A 63 20.58 -20.73 -10.83
CA GLY A 63 21.03 -21.95 -10.16
C GLY A 63 22.26 -21.69 -9.27
N GLY A 64 22.20 -22.10 -8.00
CA GLY A 64 23.30 -21.95 -7.03
C GLY A 64 23.51 -20.54 -6.45
N GLN A 65 22.81 -19.50 -6.93
CA GLN A 65 23.01 -18.14 -6.42
C GLN A 65 22.12 -17.80 -5.22
N ARG A 66 22.68 -17.00 -4.29
CA ARG A 66 21.95 -16.40 -3.15
C ARG A 66 21.11 -15.17 -3.55
N ALA A 67 21.34 -14.60 -4.72
CA ALA A 67 20.65 -13.41 -5.21
C ALA A 67 19.59 -13.77 -6.27
N PHE A 68 18.72 -12.82 -6.58
CA PHE A 68 17.77 -12.92 -7.68
C PHE A 68 18.27 -12.08 -8.86
N THR A 69 18.14 -12.58 -10.08
CA THR A 69 18.25 -11.77 -11.28
C THR A 69 16.87 -11.19 -11.59
N ARG A 70 16.77 -9.85 -11.63
CA ARG A 70 15.60 -9.14 -12.14
C ARG A 70 15.78 -8.84 -13.62
N THR A 71 14.96 -9.45 -14.45
CA THR A 71 14.75 -9.02 -15.85
C THR A 71 13.54 -8.10 -15.89
N SER A 72 13.71 -6.89 -16.40
CA SER A 72 12.62 -5.92 -16.62
C SER A 72 12.37 -5.80 -18.10
N LYS A 73 11.11 -5.80 -18.52
CA LYS A 73 10.66 -5.40 -19.85
C LYS A 73 9.77 -4.18 -19.70
N VAL A 74 10.01 -3.13 -20.47
CA VAL A 74 9.24 -1.88 -20.42
C VAL A 74 8.85 -1.51 -21.86
N GLU A 75 7.55 -1.40 -22.13
CA GLU A 75 7.02 -0.86 -23.38
C GLU A 75 7.01 0.67 -23.30
N THR A 76 7.75 1.31 -24.21
CA THR A 76 7.87 2.77 -24.39
C THR A 76 7.39 3.17 -25.78
N ALA A 77 7.33 4.46 -26.09
CA ALA A 77 6.96 4.95 -27.43
C ALA A 77 8.00 4.54 -28.49
N GLU A 78 9.25 4.31 -28.07
CA GLU A 78 10.39 3.96 -28.90
C GLU A 78 10.53 2.43 -29.10
N GLY A 79 9.76 1.61 -28.37
CA GLY A 79 9.78 0.16 -28.44
C GLY A 79 9.89 -0.51 -27.06
N VAL A 80 10.34 -1.78 -27.04
CA VAL A 80 10.46 -2.57 -25.81
C VAL A 80 11.91 -2.57 -25.30
N GLU A 81 12.16 -1.87 -24.20
CA GLU A 81 13.45 -1.95 -23.50
C GLU A 81 13.49 -3.23 -22.64
N THR A 82 14.63 -3.93 -22.61
CA THR A 82 14.87 -5.05 -21.68
C THR A 82 16.15 -4.82 -20.89
N THR A 83 16.04 -4.73 -19.56
CA THR A 83 17.19 -4.55 -18.65
C THR A 83 17.31 -5.70 -17.67
N GLN A 84 18.52 -5.95 -17.18
CA GLN A 84 18.80 -6.93 -16.13
C GLN A 84 19.56 -6.30 -14.96
N ALA A 85 19.25 -6.73 -13.74
CA ALA A 85 19.94 -6.31 -12.53
C ALA A 85 19.98 -7.43 -11.49
N THR A 86 21.02 -7.46 -10.66
CA THR A 86 21.06 -8.34 -9.48
C THR A 86 20.29 -7.69 -8.33
N VAL A 87 19.37 -8.43 -7.71
CA VAL A 87 18.59 -8.03 -6.55
C VAL A 87 18.99 -8.89 -5.35
N PRO A 88 19.47 -8.31 -4.24
CA PRO A 88 19.81 -9.07 -3.04
C PRO A 88 18.61 -9.83 -2.49
N ALA A 89 18.83 -11.07 -2.03
CA ALA A 89 17.81 -11.89 -1.40
C ALA A 89 17.02 -11.11 -0.34
N GLN A 90 17.71 -10.37 0.53
CA GLN A 90 17.10 -9.55 1.57
C GLN A 90 15.92 -8.68 1.08
N ARG A 91 15.98 -8.11 -0.13
CA ARG A 91 14.88 -7.29 -0.67
C ARG A 91 13.64 -8.11 -1.02
N VAL A 92 13.82 -9.33 -1.53
CA VAL A 92 12.70 -10.27 -1.75
C VAL A 92 12.17 -10.78 -0.40
N GLY A 93 13.06 -10.99 0.58
CA GLY A 93 12.68 -11.33 1.95
C GLY A 93 11.86 -10.24 2.65
N GLU A 94 12.19 -8.96 2.44
CA GLU A 94 11.40 -7.82 2.93
C GLU A 94 9.95 -7.88 2.42
N LEU A 95 9.76 -8.21 1.13
CA LEU A 95 8.42 -8.35 0.53
C LEU A 95 7.65 -9.55 1.10
N VAL A 96 8.27 -10.74 1.13
CA VAL A 96 7.65 -11.95 1.65
C VAL A 96 7.30 -11.80 3.13
N TRP A 97 8.16 -11.16 3.92
CA TRP A 97 7.88 -10.86 5.33
C TRP A 97 6.69 -9.90 5.46
N ALA A 98 6.67 -8.80 4.71
CA ALA A 98 5.56 -7.83 4.71
C ALA A 98 4.21 -8.44 4.30
N LEU A 99 4.23 -9.49 3.46
CA LEU A 99 3.08 -10.25 2.99
C LEU A 99 2.69 -11.45 3.87
N SER A 100 3.59 -11.91 4.76
CA SER A 100 3.29 -12.92 5.77
C SER A 100 2.59 -12.34 7.02
N ALA A 101 2.77 -11.05 7.26
CA ALA A 101 2.08 -10.35 8.34
C ALA A 101 0.56 -10.32 8.10
N PRO A 102 -0.27 -10.34 9.16
CA PRO A 102 -1.71 -10.14 9.04
C PRO A 102 -2.05 -8.86 8.25
N PRO A 103 -3.07 -8.87 7.36
CA PRO A 103 -3.47 -7.71 6.58
C PRO A 103 -3.69 -6.47 7.45
N TRP A 104 -3.15 -5.32 7.02
CA TRP A 104 -3.25 -4.11 7.82
C TRP A 104 -4.65 -3.48 7.68
N PRO A 105 -5.31 -3.10 8.78
CA PRO A 105 -6.55 -2.34 8.74
C PRO A 105 -6.28 -0.90 8.29
N ARG A 106 -7.30 -0.23 7.76
CA ARG A 106 -7.20 1.11 7.14
C ARG A 106 -6.61 2.14 8.09
N GLU A 107 -7.05 2.12 9.34
CA GLU A 107 -6.71 3.10 10.38
C GLU A 107 -5.20 3.10 10.67
N ARG A 108 -4.58 1.91 10.62
CA ARG A 108 -3.13 1.70 10.75
C ARG A 108 -2.38 2.20 9.53
N GLY A 109 -2.87 1.89 8.32
CA GLY A 109 -2.32 2.42 7.07
C GLY A 109 -2.33 3.96 7.06
N MET A 110 -3.47 4.57 7.36
CA MET A 110 -3.63 6.03 7.46
C MET A 110 -2.72 6.64 8.53
N GLN A 111 -2.51 5.98 9.68
CA GLN A 111 -1.59 6.46 10.71
C GLN A 111 -0.14 6.54 10.20
N VAL A 112 0.29 5.55 9.42
CA VAL A 112 1.65 5.52 8.86
C VAL A 112 1.79 6.50 7.70
N MET A 113 0.80 6.59 6.81
CA MET A 113 0.80 7.56 5.71
C MET A 113 0.84 9.01 6.20
N ALA A 114 0.06 9.35 7.24
CA ALA A 114 0.07 10.69 7.86
C ALA A 114 1.43 11.10 8.47
N ARG A 115 2.32 10.14 8.77
CA ARG A 115 3.69 10.39 9.26
C ARG A 115 4.73 10.48 8.14
N ARG A 116 4.38 10.06 6.92
CA ARG A 116 5.27 10.00 5.76
C ARG A 116 5.11 11.19 4.83
N VAL A 117 3.87 11.61 4.62
CA VAL A 117 3.55 12.83 3.88
C VAL A 117 4.35 14.00 4.45
N ARG A 118 5.02 14.75 3.57
CA ARG A 118 5.88 15.89 3.92
C ARG A 118 5.18 17.20 3.55
N PRO A 119 4.57 17.94 4.50
CA PRO A 119 3.82 19.17 4.22
C PRO A 119 4.58 20.20 3.38
N LEU A 120 5.86 20.44 3.70
CA LEU A 120 6.65 21.48 3.04
C LEU A 120 6.85 21.19 1.53
N GLY A 121 7.23 19.96 1.17
CA GLY A 121 7.39 19.59 -0.25
C GLY A 121 6.06 19.62 -1.03
N MET A 122 4.93 19.35 -0.37
CA MET A 122 3.62 19.52 -1.01
C MET A 122 3.31 21.00 -1.26
N LEU A 123 3.56 21.89 -0.29
CA LEU A 123 3.33 23.35 -0.43
C LEU A 123 4.21 24.00 -1.52
N GLU A 124 5.41 23.50 -1.74
CA GLU A 124 6.29 23.92 -2.84
C GLU A 124 5.73 23.49 -4.20
N SER A 125 5.17 22.28 -4.28
CA SER A 125 4.65 21.71 -5.54
C SER A 125 3.25 22.22 -5.92
N ALA A 126 2.36 22.42 -4.96
CA ALA A 126 0.96 22.80 -5.15
C ALA A 126 0.81 24.33 -4.99
N ALA A 127 1.44 25.10 -5.88
CA ALA A 127 1.47 26.55 -5.81
C ALA A 127 0.05 27.16 -5.76
N PRO A 128 -0.32 27.89 -4.68
CA PRO A 128 -1.64 28.48 -4.56
C PRO A 128 -1.79 29.70 -5.47
N SER A 129 -2.80 29.69 -6.34
CA SER A 129 -3.27 30.86 -7.07
C SER A 129 -4.36 31.57 -6.27
N ALA A 130 -4.41 32.91 -6.32
CA ALA A 130 -5.53 33.65 -5.75
C ALA A 130 -6.86 33.23 -6.39
N SER A 131 -7.96 33.24 -5.62
CA SER A 131 -9.28 33.02 -6.19
C SER A 131 -9.61 34.14 -7.16
N ARG A 132 -10.12 33.80 -8.35
CA ARG A 132 -10.61 34.78 -9.32
C ARG A 132 -11.96 35.37 -8.93
N ASN A 133 -12.69 34.71 -8.02
CA ASN A 133 -14.09 35.01 -7.72
C ASN A 133 -14.25 35.80 -6.41
N VAL A 134 -13.32 35.66 -5.48
CA VAL A 134 -13.36 36.32 -4.16
C VAL A 134 -12.07 37.12 -3.95
N PRO A 135 -12.06 38.45 -4.16
CA PRO A 135 -10.84 39.27 -4.10
C PRO A 135 -10.08 39.23 -2.76
N ALA A 136 -10.79 38.99 -1.65
CA ALA A 136 -10.18 38.82 -0.33
C ALA A 136 -9.56 37.41 -0.12
N CYS A 137 -9.79 36.44 -1.01
CA CYS A 137 -9.16 35.13 -0.98
C CYS A 137 -7.85 35.10 -1.79
N THR A 138 -6.83 35.73 -1.22
CA THR A 138 -5.48 35.83 -1.81
C THR A 138 -4.75 34.48 -1.82
N ALA A 139 -3.71 34.36 -2.66
CA ALA A 139 -2.83 33.19 -2.68
C ALA A 139 -2.17 32.90 -1.30
N GLU A 140 -1.89 33.94 -0.52
CA GLU A 140 -1.37 33.82 0.84
C GLU A 140 -2.42 33.28 1.81
N ASN A 141 -3.65 33.76 1.74
CA ASN A 141 -4.78 33.26 2.55
C ASN A 141 -5.06 31.78 2.28
N ILE A 142 -4.90 31.33 1.04
CA ILE A 142 -4.99 29.92 0.65
C ILE A 142 -3.77 29.14 1.18
N ARG A 143 -2.54 29.65 1.00
CA ARG A 143 -1.30 29.00 1.50
C ARG A 143 -1.35 28.74 3.00
N ASN A 144 -1.81 29.72 3.79
CA ASN A 144 -1.91 29.60 5.24
C ASN A 144 -2.92 28.50 5.63
N ARG A 145 -4.09 28.46 4.98
CA ARG A 145 -5.09 27.39 5.17
C ARG A 145 -4.56 26.01 4.74
N MET A 146 -3.81 25.90 3.64
CA MET A 146 -3.15 24.66 3.26
C MET A 146 -2.17 24.19 4.35
N PHE A 147 -1.36 25.10 4.91
CA PHE A 147 -0.44 24.76 5.98
C PHE A 147 -1.16 24.27 7.25
N ASP A 148 -2.31 24.83 7.60
CA ASP A 148 -3.14 24.36 8.72
C ASP A 148 -3.79 22.99 8.44
N LEU A 149 -4.32 22.78 7.24
CA LEU A 149 -4.85 21.48 6.79
C LEU A 149 -3.80 20.36 6.75
N MET A 150 -2.51 20.71 6.68
CA MET A 150 -1.40 19.74 6.71
C MET A 150 -0.86 19.44 8.13
N LYS A 151 -1.50 19.93 9.20
CA LYS A 151 -1.08 19.66 10.59
C LYS A 151 -1.90 18.54 11.25
N GLY A 152 -1.23 17.73 12.06
CA GLY A 152 -1.85 16.86 13.07
C GLY A 152 -3.05 16.03 12.59
N SER A 153 -4.20 16.23 13.24
CA SER A 153 -5.47 15.55 12.90
C SER A 153 -6.08 16.04 11.59
N ALA A 154 -5.88 17.30 11.19
CA ALA A 154 -6.40 17.85 9.94
C ALA A 154 -5.78 17.13 8.73
N LEU A 155 -4.46 16.89 8.75
CA LEU A 155 -3.78 16.09 7.71
C LEU A 155 -4.36 14.68 7.60
N ARG A 156 -4.72 14.09 8.73
CA ARG A 156 -5.32 12.74 8.76
C ARG A 156 -6.72 12.75 8.14
N ALA A 157 -7.53 13.77 8.39
CA ALA A 157 -8.83 13.94 7.74
C ALA A 157 -8.68 14.15 6.23
N GLN A 158 -7.73 14.99 5.79
CA GLN A 158 -7.44 15.20 4.36
C GLN A 158 -6.97 13.92 3.66
N LEU A 159 -6.14 13.10 4.32
CA LEU A 159 -5.79 11.77 3.84
C LEU A 159 -7.00 10.83 3.77
N ASP A 160 -7.89 10.86 4.76
CA ASP A 160 -9.09 10.04 4.77
C ASP A 160 -10.01 10.36 3.57
N THR A 161 -10.29 11.65 3.35
CA THR A 161 -10.98 12.18 2.16
C THR A 161 -10.25 11.79 0.87
N TYR A 162 -8.93 11.93 0.82
CA TYR A 162 -8.12 11.59 -0.35
C TYR A 162 -8.25 10.12 -0.76
N TYR A 163 -8.31 9.21 0.21
CA TYR A 163 -8.50 7.78 -0.06
C TYR A 163 -9.98 7.37 -0.24
N THR A 164 -10.94 8.30 -0.34
CA THR A 164 -12.38 7.98 -0.41
C THR A 164 -13.21 8.78 -1.42
N GLN A 165 -12.86 10.04 -1.72
CA GLN A 165 -13.77 10.98 -2.40
C GLN A 165 -13.19 11.61 -3.68
N MET A 166 -12.20 10.98 -4.31
CA MET A 166 -11.64 11.48 -5.56
C MET A 166 -11.11 10.31 -6.38
N GLU A 167 -11.52 10.21 -7.64
CA GLU A 167 -10.87 9.36 -8.64
C GLU A 167 -10.59 10.25 -9.86
N TRP A 168 -9.35 10.26 -10.33
CA TRP A 168 -8.93 11.02 -11.50
C TRP A 168 -9.33 10.27 -12.77
N THR A 169 -9.98 10.97 -13.70
CA THR A 169 -10.56 10.39 -14.93
C THR A 169 -9.52 10.07 -16.01
N ASP A 170 -8.24 10.30 -15.71
CA ASP A 170 -7.07 10.24 -16.58
C ASP A 170 -5.90 9.50 -15.92
N ASP A 171 -6.16 8.76 -14.83
CA ASP A 171 -5.17 7.99 -14.08
C ASP A 171 -5.65 6.54 -13.90
N TYR A 172 -5.25 5.61 -14.76
CA TYR A 172 -5.66 4.20 -14.68
C TYR A 172 -4.45 3.27 -14.44
N PRO A 173 -3.87 3.27 -13.23
CA PRO A 173 -2.81 2.35 -12.88
C PRO A 173 -3.37 0.99 -12.45
N MET A 174 -2.71 -0.08 -12.89
CA MET A 174 -2.94 -1.44 -12.41
C MET A 174 -1.59 -2.07 -12.07
N MET A 175 -1.43 -2.57 -10.85
CA MET A 175 -0.28 -3.39 -10.47
C MET A 175 -0.74 -4.77 -10.01
N ARG A 176 -0.06 -5.81 -10.48
CA ARG A 176 -0.26 -7.19 -10.07
C ARG A 176 1.08 -7.82 -9.74
N VAL A 177 1.14 -8.51 -8.59
CA VAL A 177 2.35 -9.19 -8.12
C VAL A 177 2.03 -10.66 -7.88
N VAL A 178 2.85 -11.54 -8.44
CA VAL A 178 2.79 -12.98 -8.18
C VAL A 178 4.11 -13.44 -7.58
N ILE A 179 4.07 -13.95 -6.36
CA ILE A 179 5.19 -14.65 -5.74
C ILE A 179 4.94 -16.14 -5.89
N ARG A 180 5.82 -16.80 -6.63
CA ARG A 180 5.76 -18.25 -6.84
C ARG A 180 6.70 -18.93 -5.88
N PHE A 181 6.19 -19.93 -5.17
CA PHE A 181 6.99 -20.74 -4.26
C PHE A 181 7.30 -22.11 -4.90
N ARG A 182 8.17 -22.87 -4.25
CA ARG A 182 8.48 -24.27 -4.61
C ARG A 182 7.48 -25.22 -3.96
N ASP A 183 7.29 -25.05 -2.66
CA ASP A 183 6.62 -26.01 -1.77
C ASP A 183 5.41 -25.38 -1.06
N ALA A 184 4.85 -24.30 -1.62
CA ALA A 184 3.69 -23.57 -1.11
C ALA A 184 2.86 -22.98 -2.27
N PRO A 185 1.55 -22.68 -2.06
CA PRO A 185 0.73 -22.01 -3.08
C PRO A 185 1.29 -20.65 -3.50
N ASP A 186 1.12 -20.28 -4.77
CA ASP A 186 1.45 -18.94 -5.28
C ASP A 186 0.69 -17.87 -4.48
N GLN A 187 1.40 -16.82 -4.05
CA GLN A 187 0.77 -15.66 -3.41
C GLN A 187 0.61 -14.53 -4.43
N VAL A 188 -0.62 -14.05 -4.59
CA VAL A 188 -0.96 -12.94 -5.48
C VAL A 188 -1.43 -11.75 -4.65
N ILE A 189 -1.01 -10.54 -5.04
CA ILE A 189 -1.64 -9.29 -4.62
C ILE A 189 -1.80 -8.37 -5.82
N SER A 190 -2.75 -7.45 -5.73
CA SER A 190 -3.02 -6.53 -6.82
C SER A 190 -3.60 -5.19 -6.33
N SER A 191 -3.49 -4.15 -7.13
CA SER A 191 -4.11 -2.85 -6.85
C SER A 191 -4.42 -2.11 -8.14
N ARG A 192 -5.57 -1.43 -8.16
CA ARG A 192 -5.97 -0.44 -9.18
C ARG A 192 -5.90 1.01 -8.66
N SER A 193 -5.33 1.20 -7.47
CA SER A 193 -5.43 2.47 -6.75
C SER A 193 -4.50 3.52 -7.34
N GLN A 194 -5.10 4.64 -7.75
CA GLN A 194 -4.45 5.90 -8.12
C GLN A 194 -3.67 6.54 -6.96
N LYS A 195 -4.01 6.16 -5.73
CA LYS A 195 -3.61 6.85 -4.51
C LYS A 195 -2.17 6.52 -4.11
N LEU A 196 -1.61 7.37 -3.23
CA LEU A 196 -0.30 7.18 -2.62
C LEU A 196 -0.03 5.72 -2.24
N GLN A 197 1.13 5.22 -2.69
CA GLN A 197 1.61 3.85 -2.51
C GLN A 197 0.70 2.74 -3.06
N MET A 198 -0.26 3.06 -3.95
CA MET A 198 -1.29 2.16 -4.49
C MET A 198 -2.13 1.46 -3.40
N LEU A 199 -2.33 2.09 -2.25
CA LEU A 199 -3.16 1.52 -1.19
C LEU A 199 -4.66 1.72 -1.48
N PRO A 200 -5.53 0.76 -1.12
CA PRO A 200 -5.22 -0.56 -0.55
C PRO A 200 -4.76 -1.59 -1.58
N TRP A 201 -4.06 -2.63 -1.12
CA TRP A 201 -3.81 -3.85 -1.89
C TRP A 201 -4.96 -4.83 -1.73
N THR A 202 -5.49 -5.35 -2.84
CA THR A 202 -6.31 -6.58 -2.87
C THR A 202 -5.41 -7.80 -2.66
N LEU A 203 -5.86 -8.73 -1.83
CA LEU A 203 -5.21 -10.03 -1.64
C LEU A 203 -5.82 -11.01 -2.66
N GLY A 204 -4.99 -11.50 -3.57
CA GLY A 204 -5.44 -12.19 -4.78
C GLY A 204 -5.43 -11.30 -6.02
N ASP A 205 -6.05 -11.81 -7.08
CA ASP A 205 -6.32 -11.09 -8.32
C ASP A 205 -7.35 -9.97 -8.12
N LEU A 206 -7.34 -8.97 -9.02
CA LEU A 206 -8.40 -7.96 -9.02
C LEU A 206 -9.72 -8.63 -9.42
N PRO A 207 -10.82 -8.45 -8.66
CA PRO A 207 -12.12 -8.94 -9.08
C PRO A 207 -12.63 -8.09 -10.25
N GLU A 208 -13.38 -8.72 -11.16
CA GLU A 208 -14.01 -8.04 -12.30
C GLU A 208 -14.93 -6.89 -11.81
N VAL A 209 -15.71 -7.17 -10.76
CA VAL A 209 -16.54 -6.20 -10.04
C VAL A 209 -15.97 -6.00 -8.65
N ASP A 210 -15.67 -4.75 -8.28
CA ASP A 210 -15.18 -4.46 -6.93
C ASP A 210 -16.30 -4.57 -5.90
N VAL A 211 -16.13 -5.41 -4.89
CA VAL A 211 -17.13 -5.68 -3.84
C VAL A 211 -16.58 -5.42 -2.43
N PRO A 212 -17.39 -4.91 -1.48
CA PRO A 212 -16.91 -4.55 -0.13
C PRO A 212 -16.28 -5.69 0.67
N SER A 213 -16.62 -6.95 0.36
CA SER A 213 -16.07 -8.15 1.00
C SER A 213 -14.70 -8.58 0.46
N THR A 214 -14.18 -7.94 -0.59
CA THR A 214 -12.87 -8.26 -1.17
C THR A 214 -11.77 -8.10 -0.11
N PRO A 215 -10.96 -9.12 0.19
CA PRO A 215 -9.90 -9.01 1.19
C PRO A 215 -8.86 -7.96 0.80
N ARG A 216 -8.70 -6.93 1.64
CA ARG A 216 -7.81 -5.79 1.41
C ARG A 216 -6.78 -5.65 2.52
N SER A 217 -5.62 -5.09 2.18
CA SER A 217 -4.53 -4.78 3.10
C SER A 217 -4.00 -3.36 2.86
N TRP A 218 -3.96 -2.55 3.92
CA TRP A 218 -3.37 -1.22 3.92
C TRP A 218 -1.88 -1.23 4.33
N SER A 219 -1.17 -2.31 3.98
CA SER A 219 0.21 -2.57 4.42
C SER A 219 1.21 -1.74 3.63
N VAL A 220 1.51 -0.54 4.13
CA VAL A 220 2.58 0.34 3.66
C VAL A 220 3.92 -0.39 3.41
N PRO A 221 4.39 -1.33 4.28
CA PRO A 221 5.62 -2.09 4.03
C PRO A 221 5.61 -2.93 2.74
N VAL A 222 4.45 -3.36 2.25
CA VAL A 222 4.35 -4.09 0.97
C VAL A 222 4.72 -3.17 -0.19
N SER A 223 4.16 -1.97 -0.25
CA SER A 223 4.47 -0.96 -1.28
C SER A 223 5.95 -0.55 -1.24
N ASP A 224 6.52 -0.38 -0.03
CA ASP A 224 7.93 -0.08 0.15
C ASP A 224 8.85 -1.21 -0.36
N ALA A 225 8.53 -2.45 -0.01
CA ALA A 225 9.31 -3.60 -0.43
C ALA A 225 9.25 -3.79 -1.95
N LEU A 226 8.05 -3.67 -2.55
CA LEU A 226 7.87 -3.68 -4.00
C LEU A 226 8.69 -2.58 -4.68
N ARG A 227 8.64 -1.33 -4.18
CA ARG A 227 9.42 -0.22 -4.72
C ARG A 227 10.92 -0.54 -4.77
N ARG A 228 11.45 -1.22 -3.76
CA ARG A 228 12.87 -1.63 -3.66
C ARG A 228 13.26 -2.79 -4.60
N LEU A 229 12.29 -3.52 -5.14
CA LEU A 229 12.53 -4.55 -6.17
C LEU A 229 12.58 -3.97 -7.58
N LEU A 230 12.08 -2.76 -7.81
CA LEU A 230 11.90 -2.16 -9.13
C LEU A 230 13.10 -1.27 -9.55
N PRO A 231 13.29 -0.98 -10.86
CA PRO A 231 14.24 0.04 -11.29
C PRO A 231 13.76 1.42 -10.81
N PRO A 232 14.59 2.26 -10.16
CA PRO A 232 14.13 3.55 -9.61
C PRO A 232 13.48 4.50 -10.63
N ALA A 233 13.86 4.40 -11.91
CA ALA A 233 13.30 5.21 -12.99
C ALA A 233 11.94 4.73 -13.52
N SER A 234 11.54 3.49 -13.22
CA SER A 234 10.32 2.87 -13.75
C SER A 234 9.06 3.54 -13.20
N LEU A 235 7.99 3.55 -14.00
CA LEU A 235 6.72 4.15 -13.61
C LEU A 235 6.06 3.37 -12.46
N ALA A 236 6.24 2.06 -12.39
CA ALA A 236 5.87 1.26 -11.22
C ALA A 236 6.58 1.72 -9.93
N ALA A 237 7.90 1.99 -10.00
CA ALA A 237 8.67 2.45 -8.84
C ALA A 237 8.29 3.87 -8.40
N LYS A 238 7.99 4.75 -9.35
CA LYS A 238 7.47 6.11 -9.11
C LYS A 238 6.08 6.06 -8.49
N ARG A 239 5.16 5.23 -9.03
CA ARG A 239 3.78 5.07 -8.51
C ARG A 239 3.71 4.57 -7.07
N LEU A 240 4.63 3.69 -6.67
CA LEU A 240 4.76 3.23 -5.28
C LEU A 240 5.48 4.25 -4.37
N GLY A 241 6.00 5.34 -4.93
CA GLY A 241 6.71 6.40 -4.24
C GLY A 241 5.81 7.50 -3.67
N GLU A 242 6.40 8.30 -2.78
CA GLU A 242 5.81 9.54 -2.24
C GLU A 242 5.75 10.68 -3.27
N GLU A 243 6.40 10.52 -4.44
CA GLU A 243 6.38 11.46 -5.56
C GLU A 243 4.96 11.77 -6.08
N ASN A 244 3.99 10.87 -5.86
CA ASN A 244 2.58 11.09 -6.23
C ASN A 244 1.79 11.91 -5.19
N ALA A 245 2.46 12.46 -4.17
CA ALA A 245 1.83 13.35 -3.18
C ALA A 245 1.33 14.67 -3.79
N LEU A 246 1.72 14.99 -5.03
CA LEU A 246 1.16 16.09 -5.84
C LEU A 246 -0.37 16.10 -5.79
N MET A 247 -1.01 14.94 -6.01
CA MET A 247 -2.46 14.81 -6.05
C MET A 247 -3.14 15.03 -4.68
N LEU A 248 -2.44 14.71 -3.59
CA LEU A 248 -2.89 15.06 -2.23
C LEU A 248 -2.74 16.57 -1.99
N GLY A 249 -1.64 17.17 -2.46
CA GLY A 249 -1.40 18.62 -2.42
C GLY A 249 -2.49 19.42 -3.16
N GLU A 250 -2.86 18.98 -4.37
CA GLU A 250 -3.93 19.59 -5.17
C GLU A 250 -5.30 19.52 -4.47
N GLN A 251 -5.65 18.37 -3.87
CA GLN A 251 -6.87 18.26 -3.08
C GLN A 251 -6.86 19.19 -1.85
N ILE A 252 -5.73 19.26 -1.12
CA ILE A 252 -5.60 20.15 0.04
C ILE A 252 -5.68 21.62 -0.38
N LYS A 253 -5.12 21.98 -1.55
CA LYS A 253 -5.25 23.32 -2.15
C LYS A 253 -6.72 23.64 -2.45
N TYR A 254 -7.45 22.70 -3.06
CA TYR A 254 -8.88 22.86 -3.35
C TYR A 254 -9.72 23.02 -2.07
N ALA A 255 -9.48 22.20 -1.04
CA ALA A 255 -10.14 22.32 0.26
C ALA A 255 -9.82 23.66 0.96
N ALA A 256 -8.57 24.12 0.91
CA ALA A 256 -8.15 25.42 1.44
C ALA A 256 -8.81 26.60 0.70
N GLN A 257 -8.96 26.50 -0.63
CA GLN A 257 -9.66 27.50 -1.43
C GLN A 257 -11.16 27.53 -1.10
N GLN A 258 -11.84 26.38 -1.02
CA GLN A 258 -13.25 26.33 -0.63
C GLN A 258 -13.49 26.94 0.76
N ALA A 259 -12.67 26.59 1.75
CA ALA A 259 -12.75 27.18 3.09
C ALA A 259 -12.61 28.72 3.03
N CYS A 260 -11.58 29.21 2.34
CA CYS A 260 -11.32 30.64 2.13
C CYS A 260 -12.48 31.39 1.45
N GLU A 261 -13.11 30.80 0.42
CA GLU A 261 -14.25 31.40 -0.28
C GLU A 261 -15.53 31.39 0.58
N SER A 262 -15.78 30.31 1.33
CA SER A 262 -16.98 30.17 2.18
C SER A 262 -17.01 31.10 3.39
N GLU A 263 -15.87 31.39 4.00
CA GLU A 263 -15.76 32.29 5.17
C GLU A 263 -16.04 33.76 4.82
N LEU A 264 -15.85 34.15 3.56
CA LEU A 264 -15.95 35.54 3.10
C LEU A 264 -17.34 35.89 2.52
N GLY A 265 -18.13 34.87 2.16
CA GLY A 265 -19.51 35.02 1.68
C GLY A 265 -19.66 35.74 0.32
N PRO A 266 -20.87 35.77 -0.25
CA PRO A 266 -21.17 36.69 -1.34
C PRO A 266 -21.07 38.14 -0.81
N PRO A 267 -20.64 39.11 -1.63
CA PRO A 267 -20.63 40.51 -1.21
C PRO A 267 -22.03 40.92 -0.78
N ARG A 268 -22.17 41.49 0.43
CA ARG A 268 -23.43 42.11 0.85
C ARG A 268 -23.82 43.13 -0.20
N ALA A 269 -25.04 42.98 -0.74
CA ALA A 269 -25.61 44.00 -1.64
C ALA A 269 -25.57 45.35 -0.92
N ALA A 270 -24.94 46.34 -1.55
CA ALA A 270 -24.93 47.69 -1.03
C ALA A 270 -26.38 48.18 -0.91
N SER A 271 -26.74 48.62 0.29
CA SER A 271 -28.06 49.19 0.63
C SER A 271 -28.00 50.71 0.51
#